data_AF-A0A315ZLT9-F1
#
_entry.id   AF-A0A315ZLT9-F1
#
_cell.length_a   1.000
_cell.length_b   1.000
_cell.length_c   1.000
_cell.angle_alpha   90.00
_cell.angle_beta   90.00
_cell.angle_gamma   90.00
#
_symmetry.space_group_name_H-M   'P 1'
#
loop_
_entity.id
_entity.type
_entity.pdbx_description
1 polymer ?
#
loop_
_entity_poly.entity_id
_entity_poly.type
_entity_poly.pdbx_seq_one_letter_code
_entity_poly.pdbx_strand_id
1 'polypeptide(L)'
;MSHLPRKVREGGRGCRTCRGKWLLGGILAEGGSAALGGVFGALPTTMFSQNIGLVALTQQMSRWVVAIAGGALVVLAMLPQVAGVLASVPPPVLGGGVLVLFGMVCAIGIQMLTKDGLDGRSLLIVALSVGLGRGIAAAPDAVAGITGQWSALFDSGIVVAAFLAVVLNLVLPGRAGALGAPGSPAAVDVRDLPSHADNAVDEAQAERWRREIEEVDLTVLEAEVERRRSTSS
;
A
#
# COMPACT_ATOMS: atom_id res chain seq x y z
N MET A 1 -39.96 1.28 -11.22
CA MET A 1 -38.88 0.38 -10.74
C MET A 1 -38.42 0.88 -9.36
N SER A 2 -39.11 0.46 -8.29
CA SER A 2 -39.21 1.20 -7.02
C SER A 2 -38.99 0.34 -5.77
N HIS A 3 -38.09 -0.64 -5.77
CA HIS A 3 -37.81 -1.45 -4.58
C HIS A 3 -36.33 -1.77 -4.40
N LEU A 4 -35.52 -0.75 -4.09
CA LEU A 4 -34.24 -0.94 -3.41
C LEU A 4 -34.41 -0.58 -1.92
N PRO A 5 -33.94 -1.42 -0.98
CA PRO A 5 -34.14 -1.22 0.45
C PRO A 5 -33.44 0.04 0.98
N ARG A 6 -34.17 0.83 1.78
CA ARG A 6 -33.76 2.13 2.37
C ARG A 6 -32.42 2.13 3.13
N LYS A 7 -31.88 0.97 3.54
CA LYS A 7 -30.65 0.88 4.33
C LYS A 7 -29.37 1.31 3.59
N VAL A 8 -29.40 1.46 2.27
CA VAL A 8 -28.25 1.94 1.49
C VAL A 8 -28.22 3.47 1.35
N ARG A 9 -29.35 4.17 1.60
CA ARG A 9 -29.41 5.65 1.48
C ARG A 9 -28.91 6.42 2.71
N GLU A 10 -28.66 5.76 3.84
CA GLU A 10 -28.23 6.44 5.07
C GLU A 10 -26.72 6.42 5.32
N GLY A 11 -25.91 5.88 4.38
CA GLY A 11 -24.45 5.95 4.47
C GLY A 11 -23.87 7.37 4.35
N GLY A 12 -24.62 8.30 3.75
CA GLY A 12 -24.18 9.65 3.38
C GLY A 12 -24.20 10.73 4.46
N ARG A 13 -24.34 10.39 5.75
CA ARG A 13 -24.29 11.40 6.83
C ARG A 13 -23.04 11.25 7.70
N GLY A 14 -21.94 11.81 7.21
CA GLY A 14 -21.15 12.85 7.91
C GLY A 14 -20.71 12.67 9.36
N CYS A 15 -20.72 11.48 9.97
CA CYS A 15 -20.22 11.34 11.33
C CYS A 15 -18.71 11.10 11.33
N ARG A 16 -17.94 12.20 11.45
CA ARG A 16 -16.47 12.24 11.61
C ARG A 16 -15.94 11.24 12.65
N THR A 17 -16.76 10.93 13.66
CA THR A 17 -16.47 9.94 14.71
C THR A 17 -16.46 8.50 14.20
N CYS A 18 -17.20 8.15 13.15
CA CYS A 18 -17.24 6.78 12.61
C CYS A 18 -15.98 6.44 11.81
N ARG A 19 -15.44 7.38 11.02
CA ARG A 19 -14.24 7.15 10.20
C ARG A 19 -12.98 6.92 11.02
N GLY A 20 -12.83 7.63 12.14
CA GLY A 20 -11.68 7.49 13.02
C GLY A 20 -11.72 6.15 13.74
N LYS A 21 -12.92 5.68 14.06
CA LYS A 21 -13.15 4.33 14.57
C LYS A 21 -12.81 3.26 13.53
N TRP A 22 -13.07 3.48 12.24
CA TRP A 22 -12.69 2.53 11.18
C TRP A 22 -11.19 2.52 10.90
N LEU A 23 -10.54 3.69 10.86
CA LEU A 23 -9.09 3.80 10.69
C LEU A 23 -8.35 3.17 11.87
N LEU A 24 -8.73 3.57 13.09
CA LEU A 24 -8.16 2.99 14.31
C LEU A 24 -8.48 1.49 14.41
N GLY A 25 -9.70 1.09 14.05
CA GLY A 25 -10.10 -0.32 14.01
C GLY A 25 -9.26 -1.14 13.02
N GLY A 26 -8.93 -0.57 11.86
CA GLY A 26 -8.03 -1.20 10.88
C GLY A 26 -6.61 -1.36 11.41
N ILE A 27 -6.03 -0.27 11.95
CA ILE A 27 -4.68 -0.30 12.52
C ILE A 27 -4.59 -1.27 13.71
N LEU A 28 -5.58 -1.27 14.59
CA LEU A 28 -5.65 -2.21 15.72
C LEU A 28 -5.85 -3.65 15.25
N ALA A 29 -6.61 -3.88 14.17
CA ALA A 29 -6.77 -5.22 13.60
C ALA A 29 -5.46 -5.73 12.98
N GLU A 30 -4.70 -4.87 12.30
CA GLU A 30 -3.37 -5.21 11.76
C GLU A 30 -2.34 -5.47 12.85
N GLY A 31 -2.29 -4.60 13.88
CA GLY A 31 -1.44 -4.82 15.04
C GLY A 31 -1.82 -6.10 15.80
N GLY A 32 -3.12 -6.35 15.95
CA GLY A 32 -3.65 -7.57 16.57
C GLY A 32 -3.32 -8.83 15.78
N SER A 33 -3.44 -8.82 14.45
CA SER A 33 -3.07 -9.95 13.61
C SER A 33 -1.56 -10.20 13.62
N ALA A 34 -0.74 -9.15 13.58
CA ALA A 34 0.71 -9.28 13.69
C ALA A 34 1.15 -9.80 15.06
N ALA A 35 0.52 -9.35 16.15
CA ALA A 35 0.79 -9.85 17.49
C ALA A 35 0.40 -11.32 17.65
N LEU A 36 -0.79 -11.70 17.16
CA LEU A 36 -1.21 -13.11 17.12
C LEU A 36 -0.26 -13.94 16.27
N GLY A 37 0.16 -13.44 15.10
CA GLY A 37 1.16 -14.08 14.26
C GLY A 37 2.47 -14.32 14.99
N GLY A 38 2.98 -13.32 15.73
CA GLY A 38 4.19 -13.45 16.53
C GLY A 38 4.10 -14.54 17.61
N VAL A 39 2.94 -14.74 18.23
CA VAL A 39 2.70 -15.85 19.18
C VAL A 39 2.86 -17.22 18.50
N PHE A 40 2.46 -17.33 17.23
CA PHE A 40 2.60 -18.54 16.43
C PHE A 40 3.93 -18.61 15.65
N GLY A 41 4.87 -17.69 15.89
CA GLY A 41 6.17 -17.64 15.21
C GLY A 41 6.11 -17.15 13.76
N ALA A 42 5.01 -16.53 13.34
CA ALA A 42 4.89 -15.89 12.03
C ALA A 42 5.58 -14.51 12.03
N LEU A 43 6.05 -14.10 10.86
CA LEU A 43 6.57 -12.74 10.65
C LEU A 43 5.42 -11.71 10.70
N PRO A 44 5.70 -10.46 11.09
CA PRO A 44 4.71 -9.39 11.07
C PRO A 44 4.02 -9.28 9.71
N THR A 45 2.69 -9.32 9.70
CA THR A 45 1.88 -9.23 8.48
C THR A 45 1.30 -7.83 8.31
N THR A 46 1.08 -7.40 7.07
CA THR A 46 0.45 -6.11 6.74
C THR A 46 -0.72 -6.28 5.78
N MET A 47 -1.59 -5.28 5.67
CA MET A 47 -2.72 -5.30 4.74
C MET A 47 -2.26 -5.05 3.29
N PHE A 48 -2.69 -5.93 2.38
CA PHE A 48 -2.41 -5.77 0.96
C PHE A 48 -3.42 -4.83 0.28
N SER A 49 -2.92 -3.75 -0.33
CA SER A 49 -3.74 -2.78 -1.08
C SER A 49 -4.24 -3.31 -2.43
N GLN A 50 -3.63 -4.38 -2.95
CA GLN A 50 -4.02 -5.02 -4.21
C GLN A 50 -5.47 -5.55 -4.18
N ASN A 51 -5.95 -5.96 -3.01
CA ASN A 51 -7.31 -6.47 -2.82
C ASN A 51 -8.38 -5.38 -3.05
N ILE A 52 -8.01 -4.10 -2.92
CA ILE A 52 -8.91 -2.96 -3.12
C ILE A 52 -9.26 -2.80 -4.61
N GLY A 53 -8.29 -3.02 -5.50
CA GLY A 53 -8.50 -2.97 -6.95
C GLY A 53 -9.47 -4.05 -7.43
N LEU A 54 -9.37 -5.27 -6.88
CA LEU A 54 -10.30 -6.35 -7.20
C LEU A 54 -11.74 -6.03 -6.77
N VAL A 55 -11.91 -5.40 -5.60
CA VAL A 55 -13.23 -4.97 -5.12
C VAL A 55 -13.82 -3.86 -6.00
N ALA A 56 -12.98 -2.95 -6.52
CA ALA A 56 -13.42 -1.92 -7.45
C ALA A 56 -13.93 -2.49 -8.78
N LEU A 57 -13.35 -3.60 -9.25
CA LEU A 57 -13.82 -4.29 -10.47
C LEU A 57 -15.06 -5.15 -10.22
N THR A 58 -15.05 -5.93 -9.13
CA THR A 58 -16.13 -6.88 -8.82
C THR A 58 -17.36 -6.24 -8.16
N GLN A 59 -17.23 -5.00 -7.68
CA GLN A 59 -18.26 -4.25 -6.95
C GLN A 59 -18.84 -4.99 -5.73
N GLN A 60 -18.12 -6.00 -5.23
CA GLN A 60 -18.59 -6.88 -4.16
C GLN A 60 -17.89 -6.52 -2.84
N MET A 61 -18.52 -5.63 -2.05
CA MET A 61 -17.99 -5.17 -0.76
C MET A 61 -18.49 -5.98 0.45
N SER A 62 -18.87 -7.24 0.25
CA SER A 62 -19.46 -8.07 1.31
C SER A 62 -18.40 -8.60 2.29
N ARG A 63 -18.56 -8.29 3.58
CA ARG A 63 -17.70 -8.81 4.67
C ARG A 63 -17.67 -10.34 4.74
N TRP A 64 -18.74 -11.00 4.29
CA TRP A 64 -18.86 -12.45 4.30
C TRP A 64 -17.94 -13.10 3.28
N VAL A 65 -17.68 -12.44 2.15
CA VAL A 65 -16.74 -12.94 1.14
C VAL A 65 -15.34 -12.99 1.73
N VAL A 66 -14.93 -11.93 2.43
CA VAL A 66 -13.62 -11.86 3.12
C VAL A 66 -13.53 -12.90 4.23
N ALA A 67 -14.60 -13.09 5.01
CA ALA A 67 -14.63 -14.10 6.07
C ALA A 67 -14.53 -15.55 5.53
N ILE A 68 -15.24 -15.86 4.44
CA ILE A 68 -15.18 -17.18 3.79
C ILE A 68 -13.79 -17.40 3.18
N ALA A 69 -13.23 -16.39 2.50
CA ALA A 69 -11.88 -16.48 1.95
C ALA A 69 -10.82 -16.68 3.04
N GLY A 70 -10.90 -15.94 4.15
CA GLY A 70 -10.03 -16.12 5.31
C GLY A 70 -10.16 -17.52 5.93
N GLY A 71 -11.39 -18.01 6.10
CA GLY A 71 -11.64 -19.36 6.59
C GLY A 71 -11.08 -20.44 5.66
N ALA A 72 -11.22 -20.26 4.35
CA ALA A 72 -10.62 -21.15 3.36
C ALA A 72 -9.09 -21.17 3.43
N LEU A 73 -8.45 -20.01 3.64
CA LEU A 73 -7.00 -19.93 3.84
C LEU A 73 -6.54 -20.62 5.13
N VAL A 74 -7.31 -20.53 6.21
CA VAL A 74 -7.02 -21.27 7.45
C VAL A 74 -7.09 -22.78 7.21
N VAL A 75 -8.16 -23.26 6.57
CA VAL A 75 -8.29 -24.68 6.22
C VAL A 75 -7.13 -25.12 5.32
N LEU A 76 -6.80 -24.33 4.31
CA LEU A 76 -5.71 -24.62 3.38
C LEU A 76 -4.35 -24.66 4.09
N ALA A 77 -4.12 -23.77 5.06
CA ALA A 77 -2.90 -23.74 5.86
C ALA A 77 -2.76 -24.97 6.77
N MET A 78 -3.86 -25.61 7.18
CA MET A 78 -3.83 -26.85 7.95
C MET A 78 -3.56 -28.10 7.11
N LEU A 79 -3.59 -28.00 5.77
CA LEU A 79 -3.32 -29.11 4.88
C LEU A 79 -1.82 -29.20 4.55
N PRO A 80 -1.08 -30.21 5.06
CA PRO A 80 0.35 -30.33 4.82
C PRO A 80 0.69 -30.58 3.33
N GLN A 81 -0.27 -31.10 2.56
CA GLN A 81 -0.13 -31.27 1.12
C GLN A 81 0.10 -29.93 0.39
N VAL A 82 -0.54 -28.87 0.86
CA VAL A 82 -0.38 -27.52 0.27
C VAL A 82 1.03 -26.99 0.54
N ALA A 83 1.54 -27.21 1.75
CA ALA A 83 2.91 -26.87 2.09
C ALA A 83 3.92 -27.64 1.22
N GLY A 84 3.64 -28.90 0.90
CA GLY A 84 4.44 -29.69 -0.04
C GLY A 84 4.46 -29.13 -1.47
N VAL A 85 3.31 -28.68 -1.98
CA VAL A 85 3.22 -28.01 -3.29
C VAL A 85 3.99 -26.70 -3.29
N LEU A 86 3.84 -25.87 -2.24
CA LEU A 86 4.59 -24.62 -2.10
C LEU A 86 6.10 -24.85 -2.05
N ALA A 87 6.56 -25.91 -1.37
CA ALA A 87 7.97 -26.28 -1.32
C ALA A 87 8.52 -26.79 -2.66
N SER A 88 7.66 -27.26 -3.57
CA SER A 88 8.05 -27.69 -4.92
C SER A 88 8.21 -26.54 -5.93
N VAL A 89 7.85 -25.30 -5.54
CA VAL A 89 7.96 -24.13 -6.41
C VAL A 89 9.44 -23.78 -6.66
N PRO A 90 9.89 -23.66 -7.91
CA PRO A 90 11.27 -23.33 -8.22
C PRO A 90 11.69 -21.95 -7.66
N PRO A 91 12.93 -21.82 -7.16
CA PRO A 91 13.44 -20.53 -6.66
C PRO A 91 13.29 -19.34 -7.63
N PRO A 92 13.45 -19.49 -8.96
CA PRO A 92 13.26 -18.39 -9.90
C PRO A 92 11.84 -17.79 -9.89
N VAL A 93 10.81 -18.62 -9.65
CA VAL A 93 9.41 -18.16 -9.60
C VAL A 93 9.15 -17.37 -8.32
N LEU A 94 9.68 -17.84 -7.18
CA LEU A 94 9.61 -17.12 -5.91
C LEU A 94 10.32 -15.77 -6.00
N GLY A 95 11.48 -15.73 -6.65
CA GLY A 95 12.22 -14.49 -6.90
C GLY A 95 11.43 -13.48 -7.73
N GLY A 96 10.75 -13.93 -8.79
CA GLY A 96 9.88 -13.08 -9.61
C GLY A 96 8.72 -12.47 -8.81
N GLY A 97 8.06 -13.26 -7.95
CA GLY A 97 7.00 -12.77 -7.08
C GLY A 97 7.50 -11.70 -6.08
N VAL A 98 8.66 -11.93 -5.47
CA VAL A 98 9.29 -10.97 -4.55
C VAL A 98 9.69 -9.68 -5.28
N LEU A 99 10.19 -9.77 -6.50
CA LEU A 99 10.55 -8.60 -7.31
C LEU A 99 9.33 -7.72 -7.61
N VAL A 100 8.18 -8.33 -7.96
CA VAL A 100 6.92 -7.61 -8.19
C VAL A 100 6.44 -6.93 -6.91
N LEU A 101 6.52 -7.63 -5.76
CA LEU A 101 6.16 -7.05 -4.47
C LEU A 101 7.01 -5.82 -4.14
N PHE A 102 8.33 -5.93 -4.21
CA PHE A 102 9.22 -4.80 -3.95
C PHE A 102 9.03 -3.66 -4.96
N GLY A 103 8.84 -3.97 -6.25
CA GLY A 103 8.57 -2.97 -7.27
C GLY A 103 7.28 -2.19 -6.99
N MET A 104 6.22 -2.87 -6.56
CA MET A 104 4.96 -2.23 -6.21
C MET A 104 5.07 -1.39 -4.93
N VAL A 105 5.81 -1.87 -3.92
CA VAL A 105 6.10 -1.09 -2.70
C VAL A 105 6.86 0.19 -3.05
N CYS A 106 7.87 0.11 -3.92
CA CYS A 106 8.60 1.29 -4.40
C CYS A 106 7.69 2.26 -5.16
N ALA A 107 6.83 1.76 -6.06
CA ALA A 107 5.90 2.58 -6.83
C ALA A 107 4.89 3.31 -5.93
N ILE A 108 4.33 2.60 -4.94
CA ILE A 108 3.43 3.20 -3.93
C ILE A 108 4.17 4.25 -3.12
N GLY A 109 5.42 4.00 -2.72
CA GLY A 109 6.26 4.97 -2.02
C GLY A 109 6.47 6.26 -2.84
N ILE A 110 6.80 6.14 -4.13
CA ILE A 110 6.94 7.30 -5.02
C ILE A 110 5.61 8.06 -5.15
N GLN A 111 4.50 7.34 -5.34
CA GLN A 111 3.17 7.95 -5.41
C GLN A 111 2.82 8.71 -4.12
N MET A 112 3.18 8.17 -2.94
CA MET A 112 2.98 8.86 -1.66
C MET A 112 3.81 10.14 -1.56
N LEU A 113 5.05 10.12 -2.08
CA LEU A 113 5.92 11.31 -2.08
C LEU A 113 5.43 12.40 -3.04
N THR A 114 4.83 12.03 -4.17
CA THR A 114 4.41 12.98 -5.21
C THR A 114 2.97 13.47 -5.07
N LYS A 115 2.17 12.84 -4.19
CA LYS A 115 0.73 13.10 -4.03
C LYS A 115 0.39 14.58 -3.86
N ASP A 116 1.12 15.30 -3.02
CA ASP A 116 0.86 16.70 -2.67
C ASP A 116 1.76 17.69 -3.44
N GLY A 117 2.50 17.21 -4.45
CA GLY A 117 3.51 17.98 -5.17
C GLY A 117 4.88 17.99 -4.47
N LEU A 118 5.95 18.01 -5.27
CA LEU A 118 7.33 18.07 -4.78
C LEU A 118 7.88 19.49 -4.91
N ASP A 119 7.76 20.27 -3.84
CA ASP A 119 8.45 21.55 -3.72
C ASP A 119 9.96 21.35 -3.54
N GLY A 120 10.76 22.38 -3.84
CA GLY A 120 12.22 22.33 -3.68
C GLY A 120 12.67 21.90 -2.28
N ARG A 121 11.92 22.28 -1.23
CA ARG A 121 12.14 21.81 0.14
C ARG A 121 11.92 20.30 0.27
N SER A 122 10.76 19.81 -0.14
CA SER A 122 10.38 18.40 -0.03
C SER A 122 11.31 17.50 -0.84
N LEU A 123 11.72 17.97 -2.02
CA LEU A 123 12.70 17.30 -2.88
C LEU A 123 14.08 17.22 -2.21
N LEU A 124 14.55 18.29 -1.57
CA LEU A 124 15.82 18.29 -0.83
C LEU A 124 15.78 17.31 0.36
N ILE A 125 14.67 17.28 1.11
CA ILE A 125 14.50 16.34 2.23
C ILE A 125 14.58 14.90 1.72
N VAL A 126 13.82 14.56 0.67
CA VAL A 126 13.79 13.21 0.09
C VAL A 126 15.16 12.82 -0.48
N ALA A 127 15.81 13.71 -1.24
CA ALA A 127 17.10 13.43 -1.86
C ALA A 127 18.19 13.17 -0.82
N LEU A 128 18.25 14.00 0.24
CA LEU A 128 19.22 13.83 1.32
C LEU A 128 18.91 12.59 2.16
N SER A 129 17.66 12.33 2.50
CA SER A 129 17.30 11.18 3.34
C SER A 129 17.55 9.86 2.62
N VAL A 130 17.10 9.72 1.36
CA VAL A 130 17.28 8.49 0.57
C VAL A 130 18.74 8.32 0.18
N GLY A 131 19.40 9.39 -0.27
CA GLY A 131 20.80 9.36 -0.68
C GLY A 131 21.74 8.95 0.46
N LEU A 132 21.58 9.56 1.65
CA LEU A 132 22.38 9.21 2.82
C LEU A 132 22.00 7.84 3.39
N GLY A 133 20.72 7.46 3.42
CA GLY A 133 20.30 6.13 3.85
C GLY A 133 20.88 5.01 2.99
N ARG A 134 20.83 5.18 1.66
CA ARG A 134 21.47 4.24 0.71
C ARG A 134 23.00 4.28 0.78
N GLY A 135 23.57 5.46 1.02
CA GLY A 135 25.01 5.70 1.12
C GLY A 135 25.64 5.04 2.34
N ILE A 136 25.01 5.16 3.52
CA ILE A 136 25.47 4.49 4.75
C ILE A 136 25.38 2.96 4.58
N ALA A 137 24.29 2.46 4.00
CA ALA A 137 24.17 1.05 3.67
C ALA A 137 25.19 0.56 2.60
N ALA A 138 25.79 1.46 1.82
CA ALA A 138 26.84 1.12 0.85
C ALA A 138 28.26 1.13 1.45
N ALA A 139 28.45 1.87 2.55
CA ALA A 139 29.74 2.11 3.18
C ALA A 139 29.68 1.76 4.68
N PRO A 140 29.63 0.47 5.04
CA PRO A 140 29.52 0.02 6.42
C PRO A 140 30.69 0.49 7.31
N ASP A 141 31.86 0.76 6.72
CA ASP A 141 33.02 1.31 7.43
C ASP A 141 32.78 2.72 8.00
N ALA A 142 31.85 3.49 7.41
CA ALA A 142 31.52 4.84 7.86
C ALA A 142 30.82 4.86 9.23
N VAL A 143 30.25 3.73 9.66
CA VAL A 143 29.55 3.56 10.94
C VAL A 143 30.25 2.56 11.87
N ALA A 144 31.49 2.16 11.55
CA ALA A 144 32.28 1.18 12.31
C ALA A 144 32.54 1.54 13.78
N GLY A 145 32.42 2.82 14.15
CA GLY A 145 32.51 3.28 15.54
C GLY A 145 31.24 3.08 16.38
N ILE A 146 30.13 2.66 15.78
CA ILE A 146 28.85 2.47 16.46
C ILE A 146 28.73 1.01 16.92
N THR A 147 28.81 0.77 18.23
CA THR A 147 28.78 -0.57 18.82
C THR A 147 27.45 -0.85 19.53
N GLY A 148 27.08 -2.13 19.65
CA GLY A 148 25.90 -2.58 20.41
C GLY A 148 24.61 -2.52 19.59
N GLN A 149 23.46 -2.35 20.25
CA GLN A 149 22.14 -2.41 19.58
C GLN A 149 21.94 -1.33 18.52
N TRP A 150 22.75 -0.26 18.58
CA TRP A 150 22.72 0.85 17.64
C TRP A 150 23.29 0.46 16.27
N SER A 151 24.27 -0.45 16.21
CA SER A 151 24.87 -0.85 14.92
C SER A 151 23.84 -1.47 13.98
N ALA A 152 22.91 -2.26 14.52
CA ALA A 152 21.83 -2.89 13.76
C ALA A 152 20.84 -1.87 13.17
N LEU A 153 20.67 -0.71 13.80
CA LEU A 153 19.81 0.36 13.28
C LEU A 153 20.49 1.14 12.15
N PHE A 154 21.81 1.36 12.26
CA PHE A 154 22.58 2.06 11.22
C PHE A 154 22.93 1.17 10.02
N ASP A 155 22.93 -0.14 10.18
CA ASP A 155 23.05 -1.10 9.08
C ASP A 155 21.77 -1.10 8.18
N SER A 156 20.62 -0.73 8.75
CA SER A 156 19.39 -0.58 7.99
C SER A 156 19.29 0.79 7.33
N GLY A 157 19.63 0.85 6.03
CA GLY A 157 19.51 2.08 5.24
C GLY A 157 18.10 2.70 5.22
N ILE A 158 17.06 1.89 5.41
CA ILE A 158 15.66 2.35 5.50
C ILE A 158 15.41 3.10 6.81
N VAL A 159 15.92 2.60 7.93
CA VAL A 159 15.78 3.24 9.25
C VAL A 159 16.51 4.58 9.26
N VAL A 160 17.73 4.61 8.73
CA VAL A 160 18.53 5.82 8.59
C VAL A 160 17.83 6.85 7.69
N ALA A 161 17.30 6.43 6.54
CA ALA A 161 16.55 7.31 5.64
C ALA A 161 15.30 7.89 6.33
N ALA A 162 14.51 7.05 7.01
CA ALA A 162 13.30 7.50 7.71
C ALA A 162 13.64 8.49 8.84
N PHE A 163 14.67 8.19 9.64
CA PHE A 163 15.13 9.07 10.71
C PHE A 163 15.58 10.43 10.16
N LEU A 164 16.42 10.43 9.11
CA LEU A 164 16.88 11.65 8.46
C LEU A 164 15.72 12.45 7.86
N ALA A 165 14.76 11.79 7.20
CA ALA A 165 13.59 12.47 6.63
C ALA A 165 12.80 13.20 7.73
N VAL A 166 12.58 12.58 8.90
CA VAL A 166 11.90 13.21 10.03
C VAL A 166 12.71 14.38 10.58
N VAL A 167 14.01 14.20 10.81
CA VAL A 167 14.89 15.25 11.35
C VAL A 167 14.96 16.45 10.42
N LEU A 168 15.23 16.23 9.12
CA LEU A 168 15.29 17.30 8.12
C LEU A 168 13.95 18.01 7.99
N ASN A 169 12.83 17.27 8.03
CA ASN A 169 11.51 17.88 7.99
C ASN A 169 11.22 18.78 9.21
N LEU A 170 11.78 18.46 10.39
CA LEU A 170 11.66 19.29 11.59
C LEU A 170 12.59 20.51 11.56
N VAL A 171 13.82 20.35 11.08
CA VAL A 171 14.86 21.39 11.12
C VAL A 171 14.69 22.43 10.03
N LEU A 172 14.30 22.04 8.81
CA LEU A 172 14.16 23.01 7.72
C LEU A 172 12.96 23.95 8.01
N PRO A 173 13.12 25.29 7.90
CA PRO A 173 12.03 26.27 7.98
C PRO A 173 11.30 26.42 6.63
N GLY A 174 10.03 26.88 6.65
CA GLY A 174 9.16 26.89 5.46
C GLY A 174 8.04 25.83 5.47
N ARG A 175 7.46 25.56 6.64
CA ARG A 175 6.19 24.81 6.76
C ARG A 175 5.06 25.62 6.13
N ALA A 176 4.97 25.64 4.81
CA ALA A 176 3.71 25.96 4.15
C ALA A 176 2.78 24.75 4.37
N GLY A 177 2.00 24.80 5.46
CA GLY A 177 0.87 23.92 5.72
C GLY A 177 1.16 22.41 5.66
N ALA A 178 1.77 21.81 6.69
CA ALA A 178 1.77 20.34 6.83
C ALA A 178 1.32 19.86 8.22
N LEU A 179 1.38 20.73 9.23
CA LEU A 179 0.69 20.51 10.52
C LEU A 179 -0.72 21.15 10.54
N GLY A 180 -1.19 21.60 9.38
CA GLY A 180 -2.50 22.24 9.21
C GLY A 180 -2.98 22.33 7.75
N ALA A 181 -2.35 21.64 6.80
CA ALA A 181 -3.00 21.39 5.52
C ALA A 181 -3.76 20.07 5.58
N PRO A 182 -4.97 20.01 4.99
CA PRO A 182 -5.72 18.79 4.86
C PRO A 182 -4.92 17.79 4.00
N GLY A 183 -4.22 16.82 4.63
CA GLY A 183 -3.52 15.76 3.90
C GLY A 183 -2.25 15.13 4.51
N SER A 184 -1.54 15.76 5.46
CA SER A 184 -0.30 15.14 6.02
C SER A 184 -0.62 13.86 6.80
N PRO A 185 0.07 12.72 6.68
CA PRO A 185 -0.30 11.47 7.39
C PRO A 185 -0.35 11.59 8.93
N ALA A 186 0.29 12.60 9.53
CA ALA A 186 0.17 12.93 10.95
C ALA A 186 -0.93 13.99 11.26
N ALA A 187 -1.41 14.72 10.24
CA ALA A 187 -2.49 15.70 10.29
C ALA A 187 -3.65 15.37 9.33
N VAL A 188 -3.76 14.11 8.87
CA VAL A 188 -4.98 13.56 8.28
C VAL A 188 -5.92 13.50 9.47
N ASP A 189 -6.52 14.65 9.74
CA ASP A 189 -7.68 14.67 10.56
C ASP A 189 -8.66 13.77 9.82
N VAL A 190 -9.08 12.72 10.51
CA VAL A 190 -10.13 11.82 10.05
C VAL A 190 -11.35 12.61 9.52
N ARG A 191 -11.50 13.87 9.97
CA ARG A 191 -12.47 14.86 9.52
C ARG A 191 -12.32 15.31 8.04
N ASP A 192 -11.13 15.24 7.45
CA ASP A 192 -10.80 15.81 6.11
C ASP A 192 -10.65 14.75 5.00
N LEU A 193 -10.74 13.45 5.32
CA LEU A 193 -10.77 12.39 4.32
C LEU A 193 -12.13 12.38 3.60
N PRO A 194 -12.19 12.41 2.25
CA PRO A 194 -13.43 12.43 1.48
C PRO A 194 -14.32 11.27 1.90
N SER A 195 -15.57 11.58 2.27
CA SER A 195 -16.46 10.59 2.86
C SER A 195 -16.62 9.39 1.90
N HIS A 196 -16.49 8.17 2.40
CA HIS A 196 -16.59 6.93 1.62
C HIS A 196 -18.05 6.66 1.23
N ALA A 197 -18.96 7.59 1.56
CA ALA A 197 -20.33 7.61 1.11
C ALA A 197 -20.54 8.65 -0.01
N ASP A 198 -19.62 9.61 -0.18
CA ASP A 198 -19.50 10.41 -1.40
C ASP A 198 -18.65 9.67 -2.43
N ASN A 199 -17.79 8.73 -2.00
CA ASN A 199 -17.00 7.86 -2.87
C ASN A 199 -17.71 6.53 -3.17
N ALA A 200 -18.98 6.55 -3.55
CA ALA A 200 -19.33 5.66 -4.65
C ALA A 200 -18.47 6.17 -5.80
N VAL A 201 -17.35 5.48 -6.07
CA VAL A 201 -16.28 5.84 -7.05
C VAL A 201 -16.70 7.05 -7.87
N ASP A 202 -16.21 8.24 -7.48
CA ASP A 202 -16.54 9.53 -8.09
C ASP A 202 -16.68 9.30 -9.61
N GLU A 203 -17.82 9.60 -10.23
CA GLU A 203 -18.13 9.15 -11.61
C GLU A 203 -16.96 9.49 -12.56
N ALA A 204 -16.32 10.64 -12.34
CA ALA A 204 -15.11 11.07 -13.05
C ALA A 204 -13.89 10.15 -12.83
N GLN A 205 -13.70 9.64 -11.61
CA GLN A 205 -12.65 8.68 -11.30
C GLN A 205 -13.00 7.29 -11.84
N ALA A 206 -14.27 6.87 -11.79
CA ALA A 206 -14.71 5.63 -12.42
C ALA A 206 -14.50 5.69 -13.94
N GLU A 207 -14.79 6.82 -14.56
CA GLU A 207 -14.55 7.08 -15.99
C GLU A 207 -13.06 7.10 -16.33
N ARG A 208 -12.22 7.71 -15.48
CA ARG A 208 -10.75 7.69 -15.66
C ARG A 208 -10.21 6.25 -15.66
N TRP A 209 -10.67 5.43 -14.71
CA TRP A 209 -10.26 4.03 -14.60
C TRP A 209 -10.83 3.18 -15.73
N ARG A 210 -12.06 3.43 -16.19
CA ARG A 210 -12.62 2.77 -17.38
C ARG A 210 -11.81 3.10 -18.63
N ARG A 211 -11.40 4.36 -18.81
CA ARG A 211 -10.56 4.77 -19.96
C ARG A 211 -9.18 4.13 -19.90
N GLU A 212 -8.52 4.12 -18.74
CA GLU A 212 -7.23 3.41 -18.57
C GLU A 212 -7.37 1.91 -18.86
N ILE A 213 -8.46 1.27 -18.41
CA ILE A 213 -8.73 -0.15 -18.68
C ILE A 213 -8.98 -0.39 -20.18
N GLU A 214 -9.78 0.45 -20.83
CA GLU A 214 -10.10 0.35 -22.26
C GLU A 214 -8.87 0.60 -23.14
N GLU A 215 -7.98 1.51 -22.76
CA GLU A 215 -6.70 1.76 -23.42
C GLU A 215 -5.73 0.58 -23.26
N VAL A 216 -5.69 -0.05 -22.09
CA VAL A 216 -4.91 -1.27 -21.86
C VAL A 216 -5.47 -2.45 -22.67
N ASP A 217 -6.80 -2.60 -22.75
CA ASP A 217 -7.42 -3.67 -23.52
C ASP A 217 -7.19 -3.49 -25.04
N LEU A 218 -7.25 -2.24 -25.53
CA LEU A 218 -6.95 -1.90 -26.92
C LEU A 218 -5.49 -2.18 -27.27
N THR A 219 -4.55 -1.81 -26.41
CA THR A 219 -3.12 -2.08 -26.64
C THR A 219 -2.80 -3.57 -26.64
N VAL A 220 -3.46 -4.35 -25.78
CA VAL A 220 -3.33 -5.82 -25.77
C VAL A 220 -3.98 -6.45 -27.00
N LEU A 221 -5.17 -5.98 -27.42
CA LEU A 221 -5.85 -6.43 -28.64
C LEU A 221 -5.04 -6.13 -29.90
N GLU A 222 -4.47 -4.93 -30.02
CA GLU A 222 -3.60 -4.55 -31.14
C GLU A 222 -2.34 -5.42 -31.16
N ALA A 223 -1.71 -5.64 -30.01
CA ALA A 223 -0.56 -6.53 -29.91
C ALA A 223 -0.87 -7.98 -30.29
N GLU A 224 -2.07 -8.48 -29.98
CA GLU A 224 -2.52 -9.84 -30.32
C GLU A 224 -2.92 -9.97 -31.80
N VAL A 225 -3.58 -8.96 -32.37
CA VAL A 225 -3.93 -8.88 -33.80
C VAL A 225 -2.68 -8.82 -34.66
N GLU A 226 -1.69 -8.02 -34.26
CA GLU A 226 -0.39 -7.92 -34.93
C GLU A 226 0.38 -9.25 -34.85
N ARG A 227 0.33 -9.92 -33.69
CA ARG A 227 0.89 -11.26 -33.50
C ARG A 227 0.26 -12.26 -34.47
N ARG A 228 -1.08 -12.25 -34.61
CA ARG A 228 -1.81 -13.14 -35.53
C ARG A 228 -1.49 -12.87 -37.00
N ARG A 229 -1.31 -11.61 -37.40
CA ARG A 229 -0.85 -11.24 -38.74
C ARG A 229 0.55 -11.76 -39.02
N SER A 230 1.48 -11.63 -38.07
CA SER A 230 2.86 -12.11 -38.20
C SER A 230 2.99 -13.64 -38.31
N THR A 231 2.04 -14.41 -37.77
CA THR A 231 2.00 -15.87 -37.88
C THR A 231 1.28 -16.39 -39.13
N SER A 232 0.69 -15.50 -39.92
CA SER A 232 -0.09 -15.82 -41.13
C SER A 232 0.61 -15.45 -42.45
N SER A 233 1.84 -14.97 -42.37
CA SER A 233 2.77 -14.74 -43.49
C SER A 233 3.98 -15.65 -43.35
#